data_AF-A0A971EGS5-F1
#
_entry.id   AF-A0A971EGS5-F1
#
_cell.length_a   1.000
_cell.length_b   1.000
_cell.length_c   1.000
_cell.angle_alpha   90.00
_cell.angle_beta   90.00
_cell.angle_gamma   90.00
#
_symmetry.space_group_name_H-M   'P 1'
#
loop_
_entity.id
_entity.type
_entity.pdbx_description
1 polymer ?
#
loop_
_entity_poly.entity_id
_entity_poly.type
_entity_poly.pdbx_seq_one_letter_code
_entity_poly.pdbx_strand_id
1 'polypeptide(L)'
;MNVRDSEIMSGLLEAMGYCAADKPEEANVILFNTCSVRHSAENKVYGKLGEVIALKRRNPDLIVAFGGCMAQLPEVQNRLKKMGVDVVFGTHNIHELPYLIEQAKQTKTQVFQVWDKEGPVEENLPSVRRTGISAFVNIMYGCNNFCSYCIVPYTRGRERSRKPADILNEVRGLAAQGYREVTLLGQNVNSYGRGLDEKVDFADLLAMTAEVEGIERVRFTTSHPKDMSDKLIDTIAGNPVICEHVHVPLQAGSNRILQRMNRGYTREHYLELTHRMRERIPGVAITSDLIVGFPGEEEEDFADTLDMVEKVRFDAAFTFMYSPRRGTRAAEFTDQVPLEIKKARLSKLNQVQYRIAREINQSLVGKIEEVLVEGPSKTDKTKLTSRTRTNRVVIIPGSEDLIGKIIPVRITKGNSFSLFGELVPAAQNS
;
A
#
# COMPACT_ATOMS: atom_id res chain seq x y z
N MET A 1 -0.84 4.54 0.17
CA MET A 1 -1.83 5.64 0.10
C MET A 1 -1.86 6.45 1.38
N ASN A 2 -2.18 5.90 2.56
CA ASN A 2 -2.16 6.72 3.80
C ASN A 2 -0.83 7.45 4.06
N VAL A 3 0.33 6.85 3.73
CA VAL A 3 1.62 7.56 3.82
C VAL A 3 1.62 8.81 2.94
N ARG A 4 1.20 8.69 1.67
CA ARG A 4 1.09 9.80 0.73
C ARG A 4 0.06 10.84 1.19
N ASP A 5 -1.09 10.41 1.69
CA ASP A 5 -2.11 11.30 2.24
C ASP A 5 -1.56 12.07 3.45
N SER A 6 -0.72 11.44 4.28
CA SER A 6 -0.04 12.11 5.39
C SER A 6 1.00 13.14 4.91
N GLU A 7 1.74 12.88 3.83
CA GLU A 7 2.66 13.87 3.24
C GLU A 7 1.90 15.13 2.79
N ILE A 8 0.73 14.95 2.17
CA ILE A 8 -0.15 16.05 1.75
C ILE A 8 -0.64 16.82 2.98
N MET A 9 -1.17 16.12 3.99
CA MET A 9 -1.62 16.76 5.22
C MET A 9 -0.50 17.55 5.91
N SER A 10 0.72 17.00 5.96
CA SER A 10 1.89 17.72 6.48
C SER A 10 2.21 18.98 5.66
N GLY A 11 2.15 18.92 4.32
CA GLY A 11 2.39 20.08 3.47
C GLY A 11 1.34 21.18 3.64
N LEU A 12 0.08 20.79 3.81
CA LEU A 12 -1.00 21.72 4.12
C LEU A 12 -0.77 22.42 5.47
N LEU A 13 -0.30 21.69 6.49
CA LEU A 13 0.03 22.26 7.79
C LEU A 13 1.26 23.17 7.74
N GLU A 14 2.31 22.79 7.01
CA GLU A 14 3.49 23.65 6.82
C GLU A 14 3.15 24.94 6.07
N ALA A 15 2.25 24.88 5.08
CA ALA A 15 1.74 26.07 4.40
C ALA A 15 0.95 27.02 5.32
N MET A 16 0.41 26.52 6.43
CA MET A 16 -0.19 27.33 7.50
C MET A 16 0.83 27.89 8.49
N GLY A 17 2.11 27.53 8.38
CA GLY A 17 3.18 27.94 9.29
C GLY A 17 3.43 26.98 10.46
N TYR A 18 2.88 25.78 10.45
CA TYR A 18 3.24 24.74 11.43
C TYR A 18 4.56 24.06 11.05
N CYS A 19 5.20 23.43 12.04
CA CYS A 19 6.34 22.54 11.83
C CYS A 19 6.11 21.21 12.57
N ALA A 20 6.86 20.17 12.19
CA ALA A 20 6.80 18.89 12.88
C ALA A 20 7.37 19.02 14.30
N ALA A 21 6.60 18.57 15.29
CA ALA A 21 7.06 18.48 16.68
C ALA A 21 7.77 17.15 16.96
N ASP A 22 8.81 17.17 17.79
CA ASP A 22 9.55 15.96 18.20
C ASP A 22 8.72 15.10 19.15
N LYS A 23 7.86 15.72 19.95
CA LYS A 23 7.02 15.06 20.95
C LYS A 23 5.56 15.53 20.87
N PRO A 24 4.59 14.62 21.12
CA PRO A 24 3.18 15.00 21.18
C PRO A 24 2.87 16.13 22.17
N GLU A 25 3.58 16.19 23.30
CA GLU A 25 3.38 17.18 24.36
C GLU A 25 3.72 18.61 23.94
N GLU A 26 4.56 18.76 22.91
CA GLU A 26 5.03 20.05 22.38
C GLU A 26 4.17 20.55 21.22
N ALA A 27 3.28 19.68 20.70
CA ALA A 27 2.49 19.99 19.52
C ALA A 27 1.32 20.94 19.82
N ASN A 28 1.04 21.87 18.89
CA ASN A 28 -0.20 22.67 18.90
C ASN A 28 -1.35 21.99 18.15
N VAL A 29 -1.01 21.07 17.22
CA VAL A 29 -1.96 20.27 16.45
C VAL A 29 -1.46 18.83 16.43
N ILE A 30 -2.34 17.89 16.81
CA ILE A 30 -2.09 16.45 16.61
C ILE A 30 -3.10 15.91 15.60
N LEU A 31 -2.59 15.41 14.48
CA LEU A 31 -3.38 14.87 13.39
C LEU A 31 -3.29 13.34 13.29
N PHE A 32 -4.44 12.68 13.31
CA PHE A 32 -4.59 11.26 13.04
C PHE A 32 -5.01 11.02 11.58
N ASN A 33 -4.16 10.39 10.78
CA ASN A 33 -4.55 9.85 9.48
C ASN A 33 -4.83 8.34 9.58
N THR A 34 -6.08 7.95 9.36
CA THR A 34 -6.58 6.64 9.78
C THR A 34 -6.96 5.72 8.63
N CYS A 35 -6.98 4.42 8.90
CA CYS A 35 -7.30 3.37 7.93
C CYS A 35 -8.40 2.48 8.48
N SER A 36 -9.43 2.21 7.67
CA SER A 36 -10.57 1.33 8.00
C SER A 36 -10.46 -0.03 7.30
N VAL A 37 -9.25 -0.46 6.90
CA VAL A 37 -9.03 -1.73 6.17
C VAL A 37 -8.51 -2.85 7.08
N ARG A 38 -7.97 -2.54 8.27
CA ARG A 38 -7.48 -3.53 9.25
C ARG A 38 -8.04 -3.24 10.65
N HIS A 39 -8.76 -4.20 11.24
CA HIS A 39 -9.38 -4.04 12.56
C HIS A 39 -8.35 -3.76 13.68
N SER A 40 -7.17 -4.39 13.58
CA SER A 40 -6.07 -4.12 14.52
C SER A 40 -5.53 -2.69 14.42
N ALA A 41 -5.62 -2.04 13.25
CA ALA A 41 -5.25 -0.65 13.10
C ALA A 41 -6.25 0.28 13.80
N GLU A 42 -7.55 -0.01 13.68
CA GLU A 42 -8.62 0.76 14.32
C GLU A 42 -8.47 0.76 15.86
N ASN A 43 -8.23 -0.41 16.46
CA ASN A 43 -8.03 -0.53 17.91
C ASN A 43 -6.82 0.29 18.40
N LYS A 44 -5.70 0.25 17.68
CA LYS A 44 -4.50 1.03 18.02
C LYS A 44 -4.76 2.53 17.94
N VAL A 45 -5.51 2.98 16.93
CA VAL A 45 -5.87 4.38 16.76
C VAL A 45 -6.71 4.86 17.95
N TYR A 46 -7.72 4.11 18.39
CA TYR A 46 -8.54 4.51 19.53
C TYR A 46 -7.75 4.56 20.85
N GLY A 47 -6.84 3.61 21.08
CA GLY A 47 -5.94 3.64 22.23
C GLY A 47 -5.11 4.92 22.24
N LYS A 48 -4.44 5.22 21.13
CA LYS A 48 -3.62 6.43 21.01
C LYS A 48 -4.41 7.73 21.08
N LEU A 49 -5.62 7.75 20.52
CA LEU A 49 -6.52 8.89 20.62
C LEU A 49 -6.91 9.16 22.08
N GLY A 50 -7.15 8.11 22.89
CA GLY A 50 -7.42 8.27 24.31
C GLY A 50 -6.29 8.97 25.06
N GLU A 51 -5.03 8.61 24.79
CA GLU A 51 -3.84 9.27 25.35
C GLU A 51 -3.77 10.76 24.95
N VAL A 52 -4.02 11.06 23.68
CA VAL A 52 -3.98 12.44 23.16
C VAL A 52 -5.12 13.30 23.72
N ILE A 53 -6.32 12.74 23.88
CA ILE A 53 -7.42 13.45 24.54
C ILE A 53 -7.08 13.76 26.01
N ALA A 54 -6.34 12.89 26.70
CA ALA A 54 -5.86 13.17 28.05
C ALA A 54 -4.83 14.31 28.09
N LEU A 55 -3.99 14.43 27.06
CA LEU A 55 -3.06 15.56 26.88
C LEU A 55 -3.83 16.86 26.64
N LYS A 56 -4.83 16.84 25.75
CA LYS A 56 -5.70 18.00 25.46
C LYS A 56 -6.41 18.53 26.71
N ARG A 57 -6.82 17.67 27.64
CA ARG A 57 -7.39 18.12 28.92
C ARG A 57 -6.42 18.97 29.76
N ARG A 58 -5.12 18.79 29.59
CA ARG A 58 -4.06 19.58 30.26
C ARG A 58 -3.67 20.81 29.46
N ASN A 59 -3.78 20.75 28.13
CA ASN A 59 -3.55 21.86 27.22
C ASN A 59 -4.80 22.09 26.35
N PRO A 60 -5.77 22.90 26.80
CA PRO A 60 -7.02 23.15 26.07
C PRO A 60 -6.84 23.79 24.69
N ASP A 61 -5.68 24.40 24.42
CA ASP A 61 -5.36 25.01 23.12
C ASP A 61 -4.82 23.99 22.09
N LEU A 62 -4.53 22.76 22.52
CA LEU A 62 -4.17 21.67 21.61
C LEU A 62 -5.36 21.28 20.72
N ILE A 63 -5.19 21.40 19.41
CA ILE A 63 -6.15 20.94 18.41
C ILE A 63 -5.89 19.47 18.09
N VAL A 64 -6.92 18.64 18.19
CA VAL A 64 -6.88 17.24 17.80
C VAL A 64 -7.71 17.06 16.53
N ALA A 65 -7.03 16.75 15.44
CA ALA A 65 -7.64 16.51 14.13
C ALA A 65 -7.63 15.00 13.80
N PHE A 66 -8.70 14.52 13.17
CA PHE A 66 -8.87 13.10 12.84
C PHE A 66 -9.45 12.95 11.43
N GLY A 67 -8.71 12.30 10.54
CA GLY A 67 -9.11 12.10 9.16
C GLY A 67 -8.77 10.71 8.62
N GLY A 68 -9.05 10.51 7.34
CA GLY A 68 -8.83 9.25 6.63
C GLY A 68 -10.06 8.33 6.64
N CYS A 69 -9.89 7.06 6.25
CA CYS A 69 -11.01 6.19 5.91
C CYS A 69 -11.93 5.86 7.10
N MET A 70 -11.44 5.89 8.35
CA MET A 70 -12.32 5.64 9.51
C MET A 70 -13.29 6.80 9.74
N ALA A 71 -12.86 8.04 9.48
CA ALA A 71 -13.69 9.24 9.65
C ALA A 71 -14.92 9.25 8.72
N GLN A 72 -14.87 8.48 7.63
CA GLN A 72 -15.99 8.30 6.70
C GLN A 72 -17.14 7.44 7.26
N LEU A 73 -16.94 6.77 8.39
CA LEU A 73 -17.95 5.91 8.99
C LEU A 73 -18.78 6.69 10.03
N PRO A 74 -20.12 6.76 9.91
CA PRO A 74 -20.96 7.56 10.81
C PRO A 74 -20.83 7.18 12.30
N GLU A 75 -20.67 5.90 12.63
CA GLU A 75 -20.43 5.48 14.02
C GLU A 75 -19.10 6.01 14.59
N VAL A 76 -18.08 6.12 13.75
CA VAL A 76 -16.77 6.64 14.15
C VAL A 76 -16.92 8.13 14.42
N GLN A 77 -17.57 8.88 13.53
CA GLN A 77 -17.84 10.31 13.75
C GLN A 77 -18.57 10.56 15.07
N ASN A 78 -19.64 9.80 15.35
CA ASN A 78 -20.38 9.90 16.60
C ASN A 78 -19.51 9.61 17.83
N ARG A 79 -18.59 8.64 17.74
CA ARG A 79 -17.64 8.33 18.81
C ARG A 79 -16.61 9.45 18.99
N LEU A 80 -16.04 9.98 17.91
CA LEU A 80 -15.07 11.08 17.95
C LEU A 80 -15.67 12.35 18.55
N LYS A 81 -16.93 12.65 18.22
CA LYS A 81 -17.69 13.75 18.81
C LYS A 81 -17.73 13.64 20.33
N LYS A 82 -18.13 12.47 20.86
CA LYS A 82 -18.16 12.19 22.31
C LYS A 82 -16.79 12.25 22.97
N MET A 83 -15.72 11.91 22.24
CA MET A 83 -14.35 11.95 22.76
C MET A 83 -13.74 13.36 22.80
N GLY A 84 -14.39 14.37 22.20
CA GLY A 84 -13.91 15.75 22.23
C GLY A 84 -12.83 16.07 21.19
N VAL A 85 -12.83 15.36 20.06
CA VAL A 85 -11.97 15.67 18.89
C VAL A 85 -12.42 16.99 18.27
N ASP A 86 -11.49 17.87 17.91
CA ASP A 86 -11.81 19.22 17.38
C ASP A 86 -12.20 19.17 15.92
N VAL A 87 -11.39 18.51 15.10
CA VAL A 87 -11.55 18.53 13.64
C VAL A 87 -11.72 17.11 13.14
N VAL A 88 -12.80 16.86 12.39
CA VAL A 88 -13.03 15.57 11.72
C VAL A 88 -13.31 15.80 10.25
N PHE A 89 -12.56 15.11 9.39
CA PHE A 89 -12.65 15.23 7.94
C PHE A 89 -12.51 13.89 7.22
N GLY A 90 -13.06 13.80 6.01
CA GLY A 90 -13.09 12.58 5.23
C GLY A 90 -11.85 12.38 4.36
N THR A 91 -11.86 11.30 3.58
CA THR A 91 -10.88 11.05 2.52
C THR A 91 -11.10 11.93 1.28
N HIS A 92 -12.29 12.53 1.16
CA HIS A 92 -12.73 13.29 0.01
C HIS A 92 -12.38 14.79 0.07
N ASN A 93 -12.10 15.30 1.26
CA ASN A 93 -11.90 16.74 1.51
C ASN A 93 -10.64 17.04 2.32
N ILE A 94 -9.55 16.31 2.06
CA ILE A 94 -8.23 16.55 2.70
C ILE A 94 -7.75 17.99 2.45
N HIS A 95 -8.06 18.56 1.29
CA HIS A 95 -7.69 19.93 0.92
C HIS A 95 -8.34 21.00 1.81
N GLU A 96 -9.46 20.71 2.49
CA GLU A 96 -10.12 21.64 3.41
C GLU A 96 -9.44 21.70 4.78
N LEU A 97 -8.48 20.81 5.09
CA LEU A 97 -7.85 20.71 6.40
C LEU A 97 -7.38 22.07 6.97
N PRO A 98 -6.73 22.97 6.19
CA PRO A 98 -6.34 24.27 6.72
C PRO A 98 -7.51 25.12 7.22
N TYR A 99 -8.59 25.17 6.45
CA TYR A 99 -9.79 25.90 6.80
C TYR A 99 -10.45 25.32 8.06
N LEU A 100 -10.55 23.98 8.15
CA LEU A 100 -11.18 23.31 9.29
C LEU A 100 -10.40 23.53 10.60
N ILE A 101 -9.07 23.53 10.54
CA ILE A 101 -8.22 23.81 11.71
C ILE A 101 -8.40 25.25 12.16
N GLU A 102 -8.36 26.21 11.24
CA GLU A 102 -8.51 27.63 11.60
C GLU A 102 -9.91 27.92 12.16
N GLN A 103 -10.96 27.32 11.57
CA GLN A 103 -12.31 27.43 12.10
C GLN A 103 -12.40 26.90 13.53
N ALA A 104 -11.89 25.68 13.80
CA ALA A 104 -11.89 25.10 15.14
C ALA A 104 -11.11 25.95 16.15
N LYS A 105 -10.00 26.55 15.72
CA LYS A 105 -9.18 27.46 16.54
C LYS A 105 -9.92 28.74 16.91
N GLN A 106 -10.63 29.35 15.96
CA GLN A 106 -11.36 30.60 16.15
C GLN A 106 -12.63 30.43 16.97
N THR A 107 -13.44 29.41 16.66
CA THR A 107 -14.73 29.20 17.34
C THR A 107 -14.58 28.47 18.67
N LYS A 108 -13.45 27.75 18.88
CA LYS A 108 -13.24 26.83 20.01
C LYS A 108 -14.35 25.76 20.11
N THR A 109 -14.91 25.37 18.96
CA THR A 109 -15.93 24.32 18.85
C THR A 109 -15.46 23.18 17.94
N GLN A 110 -16.10 22.02 18.09
CA GLN A 110 -15.88 20.90 17.18
C GLN A 110 -16.36 21.23 15.75
N VAL A 111 -15.52 20.98 14.76
CA VAL A 111 -15.77 21.15 13.31
C VAL A 111 -15.71 19.78 12.64
N PHE A 112 -16.89 19.28 12.25
CA PHE A 112 -17.05 17.97 11.62
C PHE A 112 -17.53 18.19 10.19
N GLN A 113 -16.63 18.04 9.23
CA GLN A 113 -16.91 18.24 7.81
C GLN A 113 -16.39 17.02 7.05
N VAL A 114 -17.27 16.05 6.82
CA VAL A 114 -16.96 14.81 6.13
C VAL A 114 -17.83 14.76 4.88
N TRP A 115 -17.21 14.83 3.70
CA TRP A 115 -17.96 14.76 2.45
C TRP A 115 -18.40 13.33 2.18
N ASP A 116 -19.70 13.15 1.90
CA ASP A 116 -20.30 11.84 1.58
C ASP A 116 -19.91 11.33 0.18
N LYS A 117 -19.50 12.23 -0.69
CA LYS A 117 -19.15 11.94 -2.10
C LYS A 117 -17.83 12.57 -2.47
N GLU A 118 -17.17 11.92 -3.40
CA GLU A 118 -15.98 12.44 -4.04
C GLU A 118 -16.27 13.69 -4.88
N GLY A 119 -15.40 14.69 -4.76
CA GLY A 119 -15.33 15.82 -5.69
C GLY A 119 -14.44 15.54 -6.90
N PRO A 120 -13.94 16.58 -7.60
CA PRO A 120 -12.84 16.41 -8.55
C PRO A 120 -11.56 15.94 -7.85
N VAL A 121 -10.57 15.51 -8.64
CA VAL A 121 -9.25 15.20 -8.10
C VAL A 121 -8.48 16.49 -7.92
N GLU A 122 -8.07 16.77 -6.69
CA GLU A 122 -7.26 17.94 -6.36
C GLU A 122 -5.80 17.68 -6.73
N GLU A 123 -5.33 18.38 -7.75
CA GLU A 123 -3.94 18.31 -8.22
C GLU A 123 -3.07 19.33 -7.49
N ASN A 124 -1.76 19.08 -7.45
CA ASN A 124 -0.74 20.02 -6.96
C ASN A 124 -0.92 20.51 -5.51
N LEU A 125 -1.57 19.72 -4.66
CA LEU A 125 -1.62 20.00 -3.23
C LEU A 125 -0.21 20.02 -2.62
N PRO A 126 0.09 20.97 -1.70
CA PRO A 126 1.35 20.99 -0.97
C PRO A 126 1.61 19.65 -0.29
N SER A 127 2.85 19.18 -0.32
CA SER A 127 3.20 17.96 0.40
C SER A 127 4.65 17.94 0.85
N VAL A 128 4.88 17.46 2.06
CA VAL A 128 6.21 17.25 2.63
C VAL A 128 6.64 15.84 2.32
N ARG A 129 7.61 15.69 1.42
CA ARG A 129 8.18 14.39 1.12
C ARG A 129 9.08 13.93 2.24
N ARG A 130 8.99 12.65 2.57
CA ARG A 130 10.00 12.05 3.43
C ARG A 130 11.31 12.03 2.67
N THR A 131 12.36 12.60 3.24
CA THR A 131 13.72 12.49 2.72
C THR A 131 14.03 11.02 2.44
N GLY A 132 14.53 10.72 1.25
CA GLY A 132 14.82 9.35 0.88
C GLY A 132 15.08 9.21 -0.61
N ILE A 133 15.11 7.96 -1.04
CA ILE A 133 15.51 7.54 -2.39
C ILE A 133 14.35 6.94 -3.18
N SER A 134 13.24 6.64 -2.49
CA SER A 134 12.02 6.07 -3.06
C SER A 134 10.82 6.89 -2.60
N ALA A 135 9.87 7.12 -3.50
CA ALA A 135 8.67 7.91 -3.24
C ALA A 135 7.39 7.21 -3.71
N PHE A 136 6.29 7.50 -3.01
CA PHE A 136 4.96 7.07 -3.42
C PHE A 136 4.26 8.17 -4.22
N VAL A 137 3.67 7.79 -5.36
CA VAL A 137 2.90 8.70 -6.21
C VAL A 137 1.51 8.11 -6.41
N ASN A 138 0.48 8.74 -5.86
CA ASN A 138 -0.90 8.33 -6.14
C ASN A 138 -1.21 8.67 -7.60
N ILE A 139 -1.73 7.74 -8.38
CA ILE A 139 -2.14 7.99 -9.79
C ILE A 139 -3.66 8.03 -9.94
N MET A 140 -4.38 7.52 -8.95
CA MET A 140 -5.83 7.48 -8.93
C MET A 140 -6.37 7.29 -7.52
N TYR A 141 -7.67 7.48 -7.37
CA TYR A 141 -8.40 7.34 -6.11
C TYR A 141 -9.68 6.53 -6.32
N GLY A 142 -10.15 5.85 -5.28
CA GLY A 142 -11.41 5.12 -5.28
C GLY A 142 -11.35 3.78 -6.02
N CYS A 143 -12.43 2.98 -5.94
CA CYS A 143 -12.46 1.64 -6.53
C CYS A 143 -13.88 1.25 -6.96
N ASN A 144 -14.02 0.68 -8.17
CA ASN A 144 -15.30 0.26 -8.74
C ASN A 144 -15.50 -1.27 -8.70
N ASN A 145 -14.64 -2.00 -7.98
CA ASN A 145 -14.73 -3.47 -7.94
C ASN A 145 -15.83 -3.99 -7.01
N PHE A 146 -16.20 -3.23 -5.96
CA PHE A 146 -17.23 -3.63 -4.97
C PHE A 146 -17.08 -5.09 -4.50
N CYS A 147 -15.84 -5.51 -4.21
CA CYS A 147 -15.60 -6.82 -3.60
C CYS A 147 -16.37 -6.88 -2.28
N SER A 148 -17.07 -7.98 -2.02
CA SER A 148 -18.10 -8.02 -0.97
C SER A 148 -17.56 -7.76 0.45
N TYR A 149 -16.26 -7.96 0.70
CA TYR A 149 -15.58 -7.66 1.97
C TYR A 149 -14.96 -6.25 2.05
N CYS A 150 -14.91 -5.51 0.95
CA CYS A 150 -14.08 -4.31 0.83
C CYS A 150 -14.88 -3.03 1.13
N ILE A 151 -14.41 -2.25 2.11
CA ILE A 151 -15.04 -0.98 2.50
C ILE A 151 -14.58 0.21 1.65
N VAL A 152 -13.55 0.01 0.81
CA VAL A 152 -12.89 1.07 0.06
C VAL A 152 -13.84 1.84 -0.87
N PRO A 153 -14.73 1.21 -1.66
CA PRO A 153 -15.65 1.96 -2.52
C PRO A 153 -16.57 2.91 -1.76
N TYR A 154 -16.88 2.61 -0.50
CA TYR A 154 -17.75 3.41 0.35
C TYR A 154 -17.01 4.52 1.11
N THR A 155 -15.69 4.34 1.33
CA THR A 155 -14.88 5.27 2.13
C THR A 155 -13.90 6.07 1.28
N ARG A 156 -13.74 5.76 0.00
CA ARG A 156 -12.89 6.49 -0.95
C ARG A 156 -13.57 6.74 -2.29
N GLY A 157 -14.85 6.40 -2.43
CA GLY A 157 -15.68 6.72 -3.59
C GLY A 157 -15.34 5.91 -4.84
N ARG A 158 -15.91 6.36 -5.97
CA ARG A 158 -15.67 5.78 -7.30
C ARG A 158 -14.27 6.08 -7.80
N GLU A 159 -13.83 5.28 -8.76
CA GLU A 159 -12.53 5.45 -9.40
C GLU A 159 -12.45 6.80 -10.11
N ARG A 160 -11.39 7.55 -9.82
CA ARG A 160 -11.02 8.80 -10.48
C ARG A 160 -9.52 8.78 -10.73
N SER A 161 -9.13 8.94 -11.99
CA SER A 161 -7.73 9.02 -12.39
C SER A 161 -7.22 10.44 -12.25
N ARG A 162 -5.97 10.60 -11.86
CA ARG A 162 -5.24 11.87 -12.02
C ARG A 162 -4.84 12.05 -13.48
N LYS A 163 -4.52 13.28 -13.88
CA LYS A 163 -4.05 13.54 -15.24
C LYS A 163 -2.62 13.02 -15.44
N PRO A 164 -2.27 12.41 -16.59
CA PRO A 164 -0.92 11.93 -16.85
C PRO A 164 0.14 13.03 -16.71
N ALA A 165 -0.16 14.23 -17.19
CA ALA A 165 0.76 15.36 -17.14
C ALA A 165 1.12 15.77 -15.70
N ASP A 166 0.13 15.83 -14.80
CA ASP A 166 0.33 16.17 -13.40
C ASP A 166 1.12 15.08 -12.65
N ILE A 167 0.85 13.82 -12.94
CA ILE A 167 1.63 12.68 -12.40
C ILE A 167 3.09 12.78 -12.86
N LEU A 168 3.34 12.98 -14.15
CA LEU A 168 4.70 13.03 -14.70
C LEU A 168 5.46 14.26 -14.21
N ASN A 169 4.79 15.40 -14.00
CA ASN A 169 5.40 16.58 -13.39
C ASN A 169 5.81 16.33 -11.94
N GLU A 170 4.97 15.64 -11.16
CA GLU A 170 5.32 15.21 -9.79
C GLU A 170 6.54 14.27 -9.79
N VAL A 171 6.59 13.31 -10.72
CA VAL A 171 7.71 12.37 -10.86
C VAL A 171 9.01 13.09 -11.28
N ARG A 172 8.95 14.02 -12.23
CA ARG A 172 10.11 14.86 -12.61
C ARG A 172 10.60 15.70 -11.44
N GLY A 173 9.69 16.27 -10.65
CA GLY A 173 10.03 17.01 -9.44
C GLY A 173 10.73 16.14 -8.38
N LEU A 174 10.32 14.88 -8.24
CA LEU A 174 10.99 13.91 -7.38
C LEU A 174 12.38 13.54 -7.93
N ALA A 175 12.52 13.29 -9.23
CA ALA A 175 13.81 13.02 -9.85
C ALA A 175 14.80 14.17 -9.62
N ALA A 176 14.36 15.42 -9.79
CA ALA A 176 15.17 16.62 -9.52
C ALA A 176 15.60 16.76 -8.05
N GLN A 177 14.86 16.16 -7.12
CA GLN A 177 15.19 16.10 -5.68
C GLN A 177 16.09 14.90 -5.33
N GLY A 178 16.49 14.09 -6.30
CA GLY A 178 17.39 12.94 -6.11
C GLY A 178 16.70 11.63 -5.75
N TYR A 179 15.37 11.53 -5.85
CA TYR A 179 14.67 10.24 -5.75
C TYR A 179 14.99 9.40 -6.99
N ARG A 180 15.38 8.14 -6.78
CA ARG A 180 15.76 7.19 -7.84
C ARG A 180 14.67 6.17 -8.13
N GLU A 181 13.78 5.93 -7.17
CA GLU A 181 12.67 4.98 -7.30
C GLU A 181 11.32 5.67 -7.06
N VAL A 182 10.31 5.31 -7.86
CA VAL A 182 8.92 5.71 -7.61
C VAL A 182 8.00 4.50 -7.61
N THR A 183 7.02 4.50 -6.70
CA THR A 183 5.96 3.50 -6.66
C THR A 183 4.62 4.17 -6.93
N LEU A 184 4.01 3.82 -8.07
CA LEU A 184 2.68 4.27 -8.47
C LEU A 184 1.61 3.57 -7.61
N LEU A 185 0.70 4.34 -7.04
CA LEU A 185 -0.32 3.88 -6.10
C LEU A 185 -1.74 4.18 -6.57
N GLY A 186 -2.62 3.23 -6.32
CA GLY A 186 -4.07 3.37 -6.46
C GLY A 186 -4.77 2.25 -5.71
N GLN A 187 -6.11 2.27 -5.66
CA GLN A 187 -6.88 1.13 -5.16
C GLN A 187 -7.05 0.01 -6.19
N ASN A 188 -6.93 0.34 -7.48
CA ASN A 188 -6.90 -0.61 -8.59
C ASN A 188 -6.14 0.06 -9.74
N VAL A 189 -4.81 0.05 -9.71
CA VAL A 189 -3.99 0.81 -10.67
C VAL A 189 -4.26 0.43 -12.12
N ASN A 190 -4.70 -0.81 -12.37
CA ASN A 190 -5.03 -1.29 -13.70
C ASN A 190 -6.20 -0.56 -14.38
N SER A 191 -7.09 0.09 -13.62
CA SER A 191 -8.22 0.83 -14.18
C SER A 191 -7.94 2.32 -14.40
N TYR A 192 -6.70 2.76 -14.23
CA TYR A 192 -6.26 4.11 -14.57
C TYR A 192 -6.59 4.47 -16.03
N GLY A 193 -6.87 5.75 -16.27
CA GLY A 193 -7.22 6.31 -17.58
C GLY A 193 -8.72 6.40 -17.82
N ARG A 194 -9.54 5.64 -17.07
CA ARG A 194 -11.00 5.73 -17.17
C ARG A 194 -11.48 7.12 -16.74
N GLY A 195 -12.31 7.73 -17.59
CA GLY A 195 -12.90 9.05 -17.34
C GLY A 195 -11.98 10.24 -17.63
N LEU A 196 -10.80 10.00 -18.21
CA LEU A 196 -9.93 11.06 -18.73
C LEU A 196 -10.22 11.32 -20.21
N ASP A 197 -9.96 12.55 -20.66
CA ASP A 197 -9.99 12.91 -22.07
C ASP A 197 -8.75 12.36 -22.80
N GLU A 198 -7.62 12.28 -22.08
CA GLU A 198 -6.38 11.68 -22.55
C GLU A 198 -6.54 10.17 -22.72
N LYS A 199 -6.18 9.66 -23.89
CA LYS A 199 -6.19 8.22 -24.21
C LYS A 199 -4.92 7.53 -23.70
N VAL A 200 -4.70 7.60 -22.39
CA VAL A 200 -3.53 7.00 -21.70
C VAL A 200 -4.06 5.97 -20.72
N ASP A 201 -3.78 4.69 -20.97
CA ASP A 201 -4.08 3.63 -20.00
C ASP A 201 -2.94 3.45 -18.98
N PHE A 202 -3.10 2.51 -18.05
CA PHE A 202 -2.08 2.28 -17.02
C PHE A 202 -0.74 1.82 -17.60
N ALA A 203 -0.73 1.01 -18.66
CA ALA A 203 0.50 0.54 -19.28
C ALA A 203 1.24 1.72 -19.95
N ASP A 204 0.51 2.61 -20.62
CA ASP A 204 1.08 3.84 -21.20
C ASP A 204 1.69 4.73 -20.09
N LEU A 205 0.94 5.01 -19.02
CA LEU A 205 1.44 5.81 -17.90
C LEU A 205 2.70 5.20 -17.28
N LEU A 206 2.72 3.88 -17.10
CA LEU A 206 3.85 3.16 -16.53
C LEU A 206 5.10 3.31 -17.42
N ALA A 207 4.94 3.18 -18.74
CA ALA A 207 6.02 3.40 -19.71
C ALA A 207 6.50 4.85 -19.70
N MET A 208 5.59 5.84 -19.74
CA MET A 208 5.93 7.26 -19.69
C MET A 208 6.66 7.64 -18.38
N THR A 209 6.30 7.02 -17.26
CA THR A 209 6.98 7.22 -15.97
C THR A 209 8.40 6.68 -16.01
N ALA A 210 8.61 5.54 -16.68
CA ALA A 210 9.92 4.92 -16.84
C ALA A 210 10.87 5.70 -17.76
N GLU A 211 10.35 6.63 -18.57
CA GLU A 211 11.14 7.54 -19.42
C GLU A 211 11.60 8.81 -18.68
N VAL A 212 11.18 9.03 -17.44
CA VAL A 212 11.57 10.22 -16.68
C VAL A 212 13.04 10.13 -16.28
N GLU A 213 13.85 11.05 -16.80
CA GLU A 213 15.28 11.15 -16.48
C GLU A 213 15.51 11.29 -14.96
N GLY A 214 16.46 10.53 -14.43
CA GLY A 214 16.78 10.45 -13.00
C GLY A 214 16.00 9.37 -12.22
N ILE A 215 14.92 8.81 -12.79
CA ILE A 215 14.25 7.63 -12.23
C ILE A 215 14.87 6.37 -12.80
N GLU A 216 15.42 5.54 -11.92
CA GLU A 216 16.08 4.26 -12.27
C GLU A 216 15.19 3.05 -12.00
N ARG A 217 14.16 3.20 -11.15
CA ARG A 217 13.20 2.14 -10.84
C ARG A 217 11.77 2.66 -10.75
N VAL A 218 10.88 2.04 -11.50
CA VAL A 218 9.43 2.25 -11.38
C VAL A 218 8.76 0.99 -10.88
N ARG A 219 7.90 1.15 -9.87
CA ARG A 219 7.06 0.11 -9.29
C ARG A 219 5.61 0.52 -9.30
N PHE A 220 4.75 -0.44 -9.06
CA PHE A 220 3.35 -0.21 -8.74
C PHE A 220 2.85 -1.26 -7.76
N THR A 221 1.72 -0.99 -7.13
CA THR A 221 1.03 -1.99 -6.31
C THR A 221 -0.48 -1.81 -6.41
N THR A 222 -1.20 -2.85 -6.00
CA THR A 222 -2.66 -2.90 -5.94
C THR A 222 -3.28 -3.09 -7.32
N SER A 223 -2.93 -4.22 -7.94
CA SER A 223 -3.53 -4.70 -9.17
C SER A 223 -4.82 -5.48 -8.92
N HIS A 224 -5.64 -5.66 -9.94
CA HIS A 224 -6.78 -6.57 -9.93
C HIS A 224 -6.64 -7.62 -11.04
N PRO A 225 -6.75 -8.93 -10.76
CA PRO A 225 -6.50 -9.97 -11.77
C PRO A 225 -7.31 -9.81 -13.06
N LYS A 226 -8.61 -9.46 -12.94
CA LYS A 226 -9.49 -9.21 -14.10
C LYS A 226 -9.03 -8.08 -15.04
N ASP A 227 -8.27 -7.12 -14.52
CA ASP A 227 -7.87 -5.90 -15.23
C ASP A 227 -6.38 -5.98 -15.67
N MET A 228 -5.71 -7.13 -15.48
CA MET A 228 -4.33 -7.35 -15.88
C MET A 228 -4.26 -7.71 -17.37
N SER A 229 -3.93 -6.73 -18.23
CA SER A 229 -3.88 -6.88 -19.68
C SER A 229 -2.53 -7.39 -20.20
N ASP A 230 -2.54 -8.00 -21.39
CA ASP A 230 -1.31 -8.40 -22.10
C ASP A 230 -0.41 -7.19 -22.36
N LYS A 231 -0.97 -6.05 -22.76
CA LYS A 231 -0.22 -4.80 -22.96
C LYS A 231 0.59 -4.41 -21.72
N LEU A 232 0.01 -4.54 -20.52
CA LEU A 232 0.71 -4.24 -19.28
C LEU A 232 1.82 -5.25 -18.98
N ILE A 233 1.58 -6.55 -19.20
CA ILE A 233 2.59 -7.59 -19.04
C ILE A 233 3.78 -7.32 -19.99
N ASP A 234 3.49 -7.02 -21.25
CA ASP A 234 4.50 -6.76 -22.28
C ASP A 234 5.27 -5.45 -21.99
N THR A 235 4.59 -4.43 -21.44
CA THR A 235 5.23 -3.18 -21.01
C THR A 235 6.22 -3.42 -19.87
N ILE A 236 5.87 -4.25 -18.88
CA ILE A 236 6.79 -4.62 -17.80
C ILE A 236 7.97 -5.41 -18.35
N ALA A 237 7.72 -6.38 -19.24
CA ALA A 237 8.75 -7.21 -19.84
C ALA A 237 9.75 -6.42 -20.70
N GLY A 238 9.26 -5.42 -21.44
CA GLY A 238 10.04 -4.67 -22.42
C GLY A 238 10.82 -3.48 -21.86
N ASN A 239 10.70 -3.16 -20.57
CA ASN A 239 11.27 -1.94 -20.00
C ASN A 239 12.20 -2.22 -18.80
N PRO A 240 13.50 -1.89 -18.88
CA PRO A 240 14.46 -2.19 -17.82
C PRO A 240 14.33 -1.32 -16.56
N VAL A 241 13.62 -0.19 -16.63
CA VAL A 241 13.36 0.68 -15.46
C VAL A 241 12.18 0.15 -14.65
N ILE A 242 11.22 -0.53 -15.30
CA ILE A 242 10.08 -1.14 -14.63
C ILE A 242 10.53 -2.42 -13.92
N CYS A 243 10.32 -2.48 -12.61
CA CYS A 243 10.74 -3.62 -11.80
C CYS A 243 9.85 -4.85 -12.03
N GLU A 244 10.45 -6.05 -12.03
CA GLU A 244 9.80 -7.35 -12.25
C GLU A 244 9.06 -7.84 -10.98
N HIS A 245 8.27 -6.96 -10.36
CA HIS A 245 7.47 -7.25 -9.17
C HIS A 245 6.00 -6.93 -9.46
N VAL A 246 5.15 -7.95 -9.46
CA VAL A 246 3.71 -7.80 -9.69
C VAL A 246 2.95 -8.25 -8.45
N HIS A 247 2.28 -7.29 -7.81
CA HIS A 247 1.33 -7.57 -6.73
C HIS A 247 -0.08 -7.70 -7.29
N VAL A 248 -0.61 -8.93 -7.30
CA VAL A 248 -1.87 -9.31 -7.96
C VAL A 248 -2.71 -10.20 -7.01
N PRO A 249 -3.50 -9.60 -6.11
CA PRO A 249 -4.22 -10.34 -5.08
C PRO A 249 -5.23 -11.38 -5.59
N LEU A 250 -5.00 -12.65 -5.24
CA LEU A 250 -5.90 -13.78 -5.49
C LEU A 250 -7.11 -13.75 -4.56
N GLN A 251 -6.90 -13.42 -3.29
CA GLN A 251 -7.86 -13.41 -2.18
C GLN A 251 -8.26 -14.82 -1.71
N ALA A 252 -8.72 -15.72 -2.58
CA ALA A 252 -9.05 -17.12 -2.25
C ALA A 252 -8.85 -18.04 -3.47
N GLY A 253 -8.63 -19.34 -3.25
CA GLY A 253 -8.42 -20.30 -4.36
C GLY A 253 -9.66 -21.00 -4.89
N SER A 254 -10.77 -20.99 -4.13
CA SER A 254 -12.03 -21.60 -4.57
C SER A 254 -12.85 -20.66 -5.44
N ASN A 255 -13.36 -21.18 -6.57
CA ASN A 255 -14.27 -20.44 -7.45
C ASN A 255 -15.55 -20.01 -6.73
N ARG A 256 -16.08 -20.83 -5.83
CA ARG A 256 -17.27 -20.52 -5.03
C ARG A 256 -17.02 -19.32 -4.12
N ILE A 257 -15.86 -19.30 -3.44
CA ILE A 257 -15.48 -18.18 -2.56
C ILE A 257 -15.13 -16.94 -3.37
N LEU A 258 -14.39 -17.05 -4.48
CA LEU A 258 -14.10 -15.94 -5.39
C LEU A 258 -15.39 -15.28 -5.92
N GLN A 259 -16.39 -16.08 -6.27
CA GLN A 259 -17.70 -15.58 -6.69
C GLN A 259 -18.42 -14.85 -5.55
N ARG A 260 -18.47 -15.44 -4.34
CA ARG A 260 -19.07 -14.78 -3.15
C ARG A 260 -18.32 -13.51 -2.74
N MET A 261 -17.01 -13.45 -2.99
CA MET A 261 -16.16 -12.27 -2.82
C MET A 261 -16.40 -11.18 -3.88
N ASN A 262 -17.19 -11.49 -4.92
CA ASN A 262 -17.41 -10.62 -6.09
C ASN A 262 -16.09 -10.25 -6.81
N ARG A 263 -15.28 -11.27 -7.13
CA ARG A 263 -13.97 -11.06 -7.78
C ARG A 263 -14.03 -11.00 -9.30
N GLY A 264 -15.03 -11.62 -9.94
CA GLY A 264 -15.21 -11.56 -11.39
C GLY A 264 -14.13 -12.30 -12.19
N TYR A 265 -13.44 -13.26 -11.58
CA TYR A 265 -12.51 -14.18 -12.22
C TYR A 265 -12.52 -15.53 -11.51
N THR A 266 -12.00 -16.56 -12.18
CA THR A 266 -11.87 -17.91 -11.64
C THR A 266 -10.42 -18.27 -11.29
N ARG A 267 -10.26 -19.37 -10.58
CA ARG A 267 -9.01 -20.05 -10.29
C ARG A 267 -8.19 -20.32 -11.55
N GLU A 268 -8.83 -20.85 -12.59
CA GLU A 268 -8.21 -21.22 -13.86
C GLU A 268 -7.70 -19.98 -14.59
N HIS A 269 -8.51 -18.92 -14.65
CA HIS A 269 -8.10 -17.65 -15.22
C HIS A 269 -6.88 -17.07 -14.49
N TYR A 270 -6.85 -17.18 -13.15
CA TYR A 270 -5.72 -16.70 -12.36
C TYR A 270 -4.45 -17.52 -12.62
N LEU A 271 -4.55 -18.85 -12.71
CA LEU A 271 -3.41 -19.71 -13.06
C LEU A 271 -2.84 -19.34 -14.42
N GLU A 272 -3.69 -19.19 -15.44
CA GLU A 272 -3.29 -18.77 -16.77
C GLU A 272 -2.62 -17.39 -16.77
N LEU A 273 -3.17 -16.44 -16.00
CA LEU A 273 -2.55 -15.13 -15.84
C LEU A 273 -1.13 -15.23 -15.25
N THR A 274 -0.94 -16.04 -14.22
CA THR A 274 0.38 -16.25 -13.60
C THR A 274 1.37 -16.98 -14.52
N HIS A 275 0.88 -17.88 -15.37
CA HIS A 275 1.69 -18.55 -16.37
C HIS A 275 2.19 -17.56 -17.42
N ARG A 276 1.28 -16.76 -18.01
CA ARG A 276 1.62 -15.71 -18.99
C ARG A 276 2.63 -14.70 -18.44
N MET A 277 2.46 -14.25 -17.19
CA MET A 277 3.42 -13.33 -16.57
C MET A 277 4.82 -13.95 -16.46
N ARG A 278 4.93 -15.23 -16.09
CA ARG A 278 6.22 -15.92 -15.96
C ARG A 278 6.89 -16.20 -17.29
N GLU A 279 6.10 -16.48 -18.31
CA GLU A 279 6.58 -16.70 -19.67
C GLU A 279 7.17 -15.41 -20.26
N ARG A 280 6.49 -14.27 -20.06
CA ARG A 280 6.86 -13.00 -20.72
C ARG A 280 7.78 -12.10 -19.89
N ILE A 281 7.74 -12.19 -18.56
CA ILE A 281 8.57 -11.37 -17.65
C ILE A 281 9.58 -12.29 -16.94
N PRO A 282 10.80 -12.43 -17.46
CA PRO A 282 11.82 -13.30 -16.86
C PRO A 282 12.10 -12.93 -15.40
N GLY A 283 12.01 -13.92 -14.51
CA GLY A 283 12.30 -13.72 -13.08
C GLY A 283 11.23 -12.94 -12.31
N VAL A 284 10.03 -12.73 -12.88
CA VAL A 284 8.95 -12.00 -12.21
C VAL A 284 8.63 -12.57 -10.83
N ALA A 285 8.60 -11.67 -9.85
CA ALA A 285 8.10 -11.97 -8.52
C ALA A 285 6.61 -11.66 -8.43
N ILE A 286 5.82 -12.70 -8.20
CA ILE A 286 4.37 -12.60 -8.07
C ILE A 286 4.01 -12.63 -6.58
N THR A 287 3.36 -11.57 -6.13
CA THR A 287 2.90 -11.46 -4.74
C THR A 287 1.39 -11.28 -4.66
N SER A 288 0.79 -11.66 -3.53
CA SER A 288 -0.67 -11.76 -3.42
C SER A 288 -1.18 -11.36 -2.03
N ASP A 289 -2.49 -11.13 -1.92
CA ASP A 289 -3.20 -11.12 -0.64
C ASP A 289 -4.14 -12.32 -0.60
N LEU A 290 -4.24 -12.96 0.56
CA LEU A 290 -5.08 -14.14 0.80
C LEU A 290 -5.91 -13.95 2.07
N ILE A 291 -7.20 -14.28 2.00
CA ILE A 291 -8.15 -14.17 3.10
C ILE A 291 -8.71 -15.57 3.38
N VAL A 292 -8.55 -16.06 4.61
CA VAL A 292 -9.15 -17.31 5.08
C VAL A 292 -10.36 -17.06 5.96
N GLY A 293 -11.27 -18.02 6.00
CA GLY A 293 -12.47 -17.99 6.82
C GLY A 293 -13.51 -17.00 6.33
N PHE A 294 -13.57 -16.76 5.02
CA PHE A 294 -14.63 -15.96 4.43
C PHE A 294 -16.01 -16.59 4.74
N PRO A 295 -17.11 -15.81 4.88
CA PRO A 295 -18.39 -16.41 5.28
C PRO A 295 -18.88 -17.43 4.25
N GLY A 296 -19.21 -18.61 4.76
CA GLY A 296 -19.55 -19.81 4.00
C GLY A 296 -18.36 -20.67 3.58
N GLU A 297 -17.10 -20.34 3.88
CA GLU A 297 -15.91 -21.11 3.48
C GLU A 297 -15.83 -22.49 4.17
N GLU A 298 -15.87 -23.55 3.36
CA GLU A 298 -15.80 -24.94 3.80
C GLU A 298 -14.37 -25.48 3.69
N GLU A 299 -14.15 -26.72 4.12
CA GLU A 299 -12.80 -27.31 4.12
C GLU A 299 -12.26 -27.51 2.71
N GLU A 300 -13.12 -27.88 1.75
CA GLU A 300 -12.75 -28.04 0.34
C GLU A 300 -12.28 -26.71 -0.27
N ASP A 301 -12.93 -25.59 0.04
CA ASP A 301 -12.51 -24.28 -0.48
C ASP A 301 -11.18 -23.81 0.09
N PHE A 302 -10.92 -24.16 1.34
CA PHE A 302 -9.65 -23.88 1.96
C PHE A 302 -8.54 -24.78 1.39
N ALA A 303 -8.83 -26.06 1.14
CA ALA A 303 -7.92 -26.96 0.43
C ALA A 303 -7.58 -26.44 -0.97
N ASP A 304 -8.58 -25.95 -1.70
CA ASP A 304 -8.41 -25.26 -2.98
C ASP A 304 -7.47 -24.06 -2.87
N THR A 305 -7.59 -23.27 -1.80
CA THR A 305 -6.71 -22.13 -1.54
C THR A 305 -5.27 -22.56 -1.32
N LEU A 306 -5.04 -23.64 -0.56
CA LEU A 306 -3.70 -24.20 -0.39
C LEU A 306 -3.14 -24.72 -1.71
N ASP A 307 -3.93 -25.43 -2.52
CA ASP A 307 -3.51 -25.91 -3.84
C ASP A 307 -3.15 -24.75 -4.79
N MET A 308 -3.84 -23.59 -4.69
CA MET A 308 -3.46 -22.41 -5.47
C MET A 308 -2.10 -21.87 -5.04
N VAL A 309 -1.84 -21.83 -3.74
CA VAL A 309 -0.54 -21.36 -3.23
C VAL A 309 0.58 -22.29 -3.66
N GLU A 310 0.36 -23.61 -3.66
CA GLU A 310 1.34 -24.60 -4.14
C GLU A 310 1.58 -24.51 -5.64
N LYS A 311 0.53 -24.34 -6.46
CA LYS A 311 0.63 -24.23 -7.92
C LYS A 311 1.23 -22.90 -8.36
N VAL A 312 0.74 -21.80 -7.78
CA VAL A 312 1.22 -20.47 -8.14
C VAL A 312 2.59 -20.22 -7.53
N ARG A 313 2.94 -20.75 -6.36
CA ARG A 313 4.23 -20.51 -5.69
C ARG A 313 4.56 -19.02 -5.54
N PHE A 314 3.72 -18.27 -4.83
CA PHE A 314 3.93 -16.84 -4.62
C PHE A 314 5.25 -16.55 -3.93
N ASP A 315 5.99 -15.54 -4.43
CA ASP A 315 7.23 -15.04 -3.83
C ASP A 315 7.00 -14.51 -2.41
N ALA A 316 5.84 -13.87 -2.21
CA ALA A 316 5.33 -13.46 -0.91
C ALA A 316 3.79 -13.33 -0.98
N ALA A 317 3.12 -13.55 0.14
CA ALA A 317 1.71 -13.26 0.27
C ALA A 317 1.40 -12.63 1.62
N PHE A 318 0.54 -11.61 1.62
CA PHE A 318 -0.08 -11.13 2.85
C PHE A 318 -1.30 -11.99 3.15
N THR A 319 -1.33 -12.59 4.33
CA THR A 319 -2.39 -13.50 4.74
C THR A 319 -3.22 -12.88 5.85
N PHE A 320 -4.54 -13.03 5.75
CA PHE A 320 -5.50 -12.42 6.67
C PHE A 320 -6.59 -13.41 7.04
N MET A 321 -7.11 -13.29 8.26
CA MET A 321 -8.43 -13.84 8.58
C MET A 321 -9.50 -12.84 8.12
N TYR A 322 -10.60 -13.36 7.57
CA TYR A 322 -11.76 -12.52 7.31
C TYR A 322 -12.26 -11.87 8.61
N SER A 323 -12.37 -10.54 8.58
CA SER A 323 -12.96 -9.71 9.63
C SER A 323 -14.16 -8.99 9.04
N PRO A 324 -15.38 -9.15 9.60
CA PRO A 324 -16.53 -8.41 9.12
C PRO A 324 -16.30 -6.90 9.29
N ARG A 325 -16.79 -6.14 8.32
CA ARG A 325 -16.70 -4.68 8.29
C ARG A 325 -18.10 -4.12 8.10
N ARG A 326 -18.56 -3.30 9.03
CA ARG A 326 -19.88 -2.67 8.91
C ARG A 326 -19.97 -1.92 7.57
N GLY A 327 -21.10 -2.08 6.88
CA GLY A 327 -21.35 -1.48 5.58
C GLY A 327 -20.84 -2.29 4.37
N THR A 328 -20.17 -3.43 4.58
CA THR A 328 -19.81 -4.33 3.48
C THR A 328 -20.81 -5.48 3.36
N ARG A 329 -21.06 -5.94 2.14
CA ARG A 329 -22.02 -7.02 1.85
C ARG A 329 -21.68 -8.32 2.59
N ALA A 330 -20.39 -8.66 2.71
CA ALA A 330 -19.96 -9.87 3.40
C ALA A 330 -20.18 -9.82 4.93
N ALA A 331 -20.35 -8.63 5.51
CA ALA A 331 -20.69 -8.51 6.94
C ALA A 331 -22.14 -8.92 7.23
N GLU A 332 -23.01 -8.92 6.22
CA GLU A 332 -24.41 -9.32 6.32
C GLU A 332 -24.63 -10.83 6.13
N PHE A 333 -23.60 -11.55 5.70
CA PHE A 333 -23.66 -13.01 5.53
C PHE A 333 -23.78 -13.70 6.88
N THR A 334 -24.76 -14.59 7.03
CA THR A 334 -25.11 -15.25 8.30
C THR A 334 -24.22 -16.46 8.62
N ASP A 335 -23.58 -17.03 7.61
CA ASP A 335 -22.72 -18.23 7.67
C ASP A 335 -21.25 -17.88 8.02
N GLN A 336 -21.06 -17.11 9.09
CA GLN A 336 -19.72 -16.70 9.54
C GLN A 336 -18.90 -17.90 10.06
N VAL A 337 -17.64 -18.01 9.61
CA VAL A 337 -16.73 -19.07 10.08
C VAL A 337 -16.24 -18.77 11.52
N PRO A 338 -16.28 -19.74 12.45
CA PRO A 338 -15.76 -19.59 13.81
C PRO A 338 -14.29 -19.16 13.87
N LEU A 339 -13.94 -18.29 14.83
CA LEU A 339 -12.59 -17.72 14.96
C LEU A 339 -11.49 -18.79 15.09
N GLU A 340 -11.73 -19.88 15.82
CA GLU A 340 -10.75 -20.95 15.99
C GLU A 340 -10.42 -21.66 14.67
N ILE A 341 -11.43 -21.86 13.80
CA ILE A 341 -11.21 -22.40 12.45
C ILE A 341 -10.41 -21.39 11.61
N LYS A 342 -10.73 -20.09 11.67
CA LYS A 342 -9.97 -19.05 10.96
C LYS A 342 -8.50 -19.04 11.37
N LYS A 343 -8.20 -19.15 12.67
CA LYS A 343 -6.83 -19.23 13.20
C LYS A 343 -6.10 -20.48 12.71
N ALA A 344 -6.74 -21.64 12.78
CA ALA A 344 -6.16 -22.90 12.31
C ALA A 344 -5.82 -22.84 10.81
N ARG A 345 -6.76 -22.36 9.99
CA ARG A 345 -6.56 -22.15 8.54
C ARG A 345 -5.44 -21.15 8.25
N LEU A 346 -5.43 -20.01 8.95
CA LEU A 346 -4.37 -19.00 8.76
C LEU A 346 -2.99 -19.58 9.11
N SER A 347 -2.88 -20.35 10.18
CA SER A 347 -1.64 -21.02 10.57
C SER A 347 -1.16 -21.99 9.49
N LYS A 348 -2.04 -22.86 8.98
CA LYS A 348 -1.72 -23.82 7.92
C LYS A 348 -1.34 -23.12 6.60
N LEU A 349 -2.06 -22.07 6.21
CA LEU A 349 -1.74 -21.26 5.04
C LEU A 349 -0.36 -20.61 5.17
N ASN A 350 -0.05 -20.04 6.34
CA ASN A 350 1.26 -19.43 6.60
C ASN A 350 2.39 -20.44 6.52
N GLN A 351 2.21 -21.65 7.05
CA GLN A 351 3.23 -22.71 6.95
C GLN A 351 3.57 -23.03 5.49
N VAL A 352 2.56 -23.20 4.64
CA VAL A 352 2.76 -23.48 3.20
C VAL A 352 3.44 -22.30 2.50
N GLN A 353 2.92 -21.08 2.67
CA GLN A 353 3.49 -19.88 2.05
C GLN A 353 4.94 -19.62 2.51
N TYR A 354 5.25 -19.79 3.79
CA TYR A 354 6.59 -19.52 4.32
C TYR A 354 7.61 -20.57 3.87
N ARG A 355 7.18 -21.82 3.69
CA ARG A 355 7.99 -22.87 3.07
C ARG A 355 8.33 -22.50 1.63
N ILE A 356 7.33 -22.17 0.81
CA ILE A 356 7.53 -21.77 -0.59
C ILE A 356 8.42 -20.53 -0.70
N ALA A 357 8.14 -19.48 0.06
CA ALA A 357 8.95 -18.26 0.06
C ALA A 357 10.41 -18.54 0.43
N ARG A 358 10.64 -19.45 1.40
CA ARG A 358 11.99 -19.90 1.77
C ARG A 358 12.66 -20.68 0.64
N GLU A 359 11.97 -21.63 0.01
CA GLU A 359 12.51 -22.39 -1.14
C GLU A 359 12.93 -21.46 -2.28
N ILE A 360 12.08 -20.49 -2.63
CA ILE A 360 12.38 -19.50 -3.67
C ILE A 360 13.60 -18.66 -3.27
N ASN A 361 13.62 -18.12 -2.04
CA ASN A 361 14.73 -17.29 -1.56
C ASN A 361 16.03 -18.08 -1.43
N GLN A 362 15.97 -19.37 -1.08
CA GLN A 362 17.14 -20.26 -1.05
C GLN A 362 17.70 -20.51 -2.46
N SER A 363 16.84 -20.57 -3.49
CA SER A 363 17.28 -20.70 -4.89
C SER A 363 18.05 -19.47 -5.41
N LEU A 364 18.03 -18.36 -4.67
CA LEU A 364 18.79 -17.14 -4.98
C LEU A 364 20.20 -17.17 -4.37
N VAL A 365 20.49 -18.06 -3.42
CA VAL A 365 21.81 -18.15 -2.79
C VAL A 365 22.88 -18.46 -3.85
N GLY A 366 23.97 -17.69 -3.81
CA GLY A 366 25.06 -17.74 -4.78
C GLY A 366 24.88 -16.81 -5.98
N LYS A 367 23.65 -16.38 -6.30
CA LYS A 367 23.36 -15.43 -7.39
C LYS A 367 23.76 -14.00 -7.01
N ILE A 368 24.01 -13.20 -8.03
CA ILE A 368 24.23 -11.76 -7.88
C ILE A 368 22.92 -11.06 -8.22
N GLU A 369 22.42 -10.26 -7.29
CA GLU A 369 21.19 -9.48 -7.42
C GLU A 369 21.54 -7.99 -7.35
N GLU A 370 20.84 -7.20 -8.16
CA GLU A 370 20.92 -5.74 -8.09
C GLU A 370 20.03 -5.21 -6.95
N VAL A 371 20.61 -4.47 -6.01
CA VAL A 371 19.88 -3.90 -4.87
C VAL A 371 19.99 -2.38 -4.78
N LEU A 372 18.90 -1.72 -4.40
CA LEU A 372 18.88 -0.31 -4.02
C LEU A 372 19.02 -0.23 -2.49
N VAL A 373 20.04 0.45 -1.99
CA VAL A 373 20.32 0.55 -0.55
C VAL A 373 19.48 1.67 0.08
N GLU A 374 18.55 1.32 0.96
CA GLU A 374 17.55 2.25 1.53
C GLU A 374 18.04 3.01 2.76
N GLY A 375 18.85 2.36 3.62
CA GLY A 375 19.25 2.94 4.90
C GLY A 375 19.69 1.88 5.92
N PRO A 376 19.93 2.27 7.18
CA PRO A 376 20.34 1.34 8.22
C PRO A 376 19.27 0.27 8.50
N SER A 377 19.71 -0.93 8.87
CA SER A 377 18.81 -2.01 9.28
C SER A 377 18.16 -1.70 10.62
N LYS A 378 16.86 -2.01 10.71
CA LYS A 378 16.04 -1.81 11.91
C LYS A 378 16.52 -2.62 13.11
N THR A 379 17.16 -3.76 12.85
CA THR A 379 17.59 -4.70 13.90
C THR A 379 19.08 -4.62 14.20
N ASP A 380 19.88 -4.03 13.31
CA ASP A 380 21.34 -4.01 13.41
C ASP A 380 21.89 -2.80 12.65
N LYS A 381 22.29 -1.75 13.38
CA LYS A 381 22.77 -0.49 12.77
C LYS A 381 24.10 -0.63 12.01
N THR A 382 24.82 -1.74 12.18
CA THR A 382 26.06 -2.03 11.42
C THR A 382 25.79 -2.55 10.01
N LYS A 383 24.51 -2.81 9.68
CA LYS A 383 24.05 -3.33 8.41
C LYS A 383 23.08 -2.37 7.75
N LEU A 384 22.96 -2.49 6.45
CA LEU A 384 22.04 -1.71 5.63
C LEU A 384 20.90 -2.61 5.15
N THR A 385 19.70 -2.01 5.09
CA THR A 385 18.54 -2.56 4.39
C THR A 385 18.60 -2.10 2.95
N SER A 386 18.40 -3.03 2.04
CA SER A 386 18.32 -2.78 0.61
C SER A 386 17.19 -3.59 -0.01
N ARG A 387 16.81 -3.27 -1.26
CA ARG A 387 15.75 -3.99 -1.99
C ARG A 387 16.17 -4.39 -3.39
N THR A 388 15.87 -5.64 -3.75
CA THR A 388 16.00 -6.12 -5.14
C THR A 388 14.97 -5.48 -6.06
N ARG A 389 15.15 -5.65 -7.38
CA ARG A 389 14.11 -5.33 -8.38
C ARG A 389 12.82 -6.12 -8.14
N THR A 390 12.91 -7.35 -7.64
CA THR A 390 11.75 -8.17 -7.24
C THR A 390 11.16 -7.81 -5.85
N ASN A 391 11.53 -6.65 -5.29
CA ASN A 391 11.04 -6.11 -4.01
C ASN A 391 11.36 -6.98 -2.78
N ARG A 392 12.42 -7.79 -2.87
CA ARG A 392 12.92 -8.58 -1.73
C ARG A 392 13.85 -7.73 -0.89
N VAL A 393 13.67 -7.81 0.43
CA VAL A 393 14.58 -7.17 1.37
C VAL A 393 15.89 -7.94 1.42
N VAL A 394 17.01 -7.26 1.21
CA VAL A 394 18.36 -7.81 1.36
C VAL A 394 19.10 -7.01 2.44
N ILE A 395 19.60 -7.72 3.44
CA ILE A 395 20.43 -7.12 4.49
C ILE A 395 21.89 -7.35 4.13
N ILE A 396 22.66 -6.27 4.07
CA ILE A 396 24.08 -6.29 3.69
C ILE A 396 24.94 -5.57 4.72
N PRO A 397 26.20 -5.98 4.94
CA PRO A 397 27.17 -5.16 5.66
C PRO A 397 27.58 -3.96 4.79
N GLY A 398 27.87 -2.82 5.42
CA GLY A 398 28.36 -1.64 4.71
C GLY A 398 28.17 -0.34 5.48
N SER A 399 28.81 0.72 5.00
CA SER A 399 28.73 2.08 5.54
C SER A 399 27.62 2.90 4.87
N GLU A 400 27.20 3.98 5.53
CA GLU A 400 26.10 4.84 5.08
C GLU A 400 26.35 5.52 3.72
N ASP A 401 27.59 5.58 3.24
CA ASP A 401 27.92 6.10 1.91
C ASP A 401 27.30 5.27 0.76
N LEU A 402 26.84 4.05 1.04
CA LEU A 402 26.13 3.21 0.08
C LEU A 402 24.66 3.58 -0.07
N ILE A 403 24.07 4.34 0.86
CA ILE A 403 22.65 4.70 0.83
C ILE A 403 22.33 5.45 -0.46
N GLY A 404 21.28 5.01 -1.14
CA GLY A 404 20.85 5.54 -2.43
C GLY A 404 21.59 5.00 -3.64
N LYS A 405 22.61 4.15 -3.47
CA LYS A 405 23.28 3.50 -4.59
C LYS A 405 22.54 2.21 -4.99
N ILE A 406 22.56 1.94 -6.29
CA ILE A 406 22.20 0.65 -6.87
C ILE A 406 23.50 -0.15 -7.04
N ILE A 407 23.58 -1.31 -6.40
CA ILE A 407 24.83 -2.10 -6.35
C ILE A 407 24.56 -3.59 -6.54
N PRO A 408 25.52 -4.33 -7.15
CA PRO A 408 25.46 -5.78 -7.21
C PRO A 408 25.81 -6.41 -5.86
N VAL A 409 24.98 -7.33 -5.40
CA VAL A 409 25.15 -8.06 -4.13
C VAL A 409 25.05 -9.56 -4.39
N ARG A 410 26.02 -10.32 -3.89
CA ARG A 410 25.94 -11.78 -3.90
C ARG A 410 25.09 -12.24 -2.72
N ILE A 411 24.02 -12.98 -2.99
CA ILE A 411 23.16 -13.52 -1.94
C ILE A 411 23.86 -14.70 -1.25
N THR A 412 24.00 -14.63 0.07
CA THR A 412 24.66 -15.66 0.89
C THR A 412 23.67 -16.49 1.70
N LYS A 413 22.49 -15.95 2.00
CA LYS A 413 21.44 -16.66 2.75
C LYS A 413 20.05 -16.18 2.38
N GLY A 414 19.10 -17.11 2.23
CA GLY A 414 17.68 -16.82 2.06
C GLY A 414 16.83 -17.36 3.21
N ASN A 415 16.11 -16.48 3.90
CA ASN A 415 15.03 -16.81 4.84
C ASN A 415 13.66 -16.62 4.16
N SER A 416 12.56 -16.87 4.87
CA SER A 416 11.20 -16.68 4.31
C SER A 416 10.85 -15.22 3.98
N PHE A 417 11.46 -14.23 4.66
CA PHE A 417 11.08 -12.81 4.53
C PHE A 417 12.23 -11.87 4.13
N SER A 418 13.46 -12.37 4.14
CA SER A 418 14.64 -11.57 3.85
C SER A 418 15.75 -12.43 3.26
N LEU A 419 16.57 -11.77 2.46
CA LEU A 419 17.85 -12.26 2.01
C LEU A 419 18.97 -11.59 2.81
N PHE A 420 20.12 -12.23 2.82
CA PHE A 420 21.38 -11.66 3.27
C PHE A 420 22.37 -11.79 2.13
N GLY A 421 23.23 -10.79 2.00
CA GLY A 421 24.24 -10.80 0.97
C GLY A 421 25.48 -10.01 1.35
N GLU A 422 26.46 -10.11 0.47
CA GLU A 422 27.74 -9.44 0.58
C GLU A 422 28.01 -8.64 -0.69
N LEU A 423 28.73 -7.54 -0.54
CA LEU A 423 29.17 -6.72 -1.66
C LEU A 423 30.03 -7.55 -2.60
N VAL A 424 29.77 -7.48 -3.90
CA VAL A 424 30.67 -8.07 -4.88
C VAL A 424 31.92 -7.18 -4.95
N PRO A 425 33.14 -7.71 -4.75
CA PRO A 425 34.36 -6.92 -4.90
C PRO A 425 34.39 -6.30 -6.30
N ALA A 426 34.76 -5.01 -6.40
CA ALA A 426 34.99 -4.40 -7.70
C ALA A 426 36.00 -5.26 -8.46
N ALA A 427 35.67 -5.66 -9.69
CA ALA A 427 36.63 -6.34 -10.55
C ALA A 427 37.86 -5.43 -10.62
N GLN A 428 39.00 -5.92 -10.15
CA GLN A 428 40.28 -5.27 -10.43
C GLN A 428 40.48 -5.39 -11.93
N ASN A 429 40.07 -4.35 -12.66
CA ASN A 429 40.44 -4.18 -14.06
C ASN A 429 41.98 -4.19 -14.09
N SER A 430 42.51 -5.33 -14.51
CA SER A 430 43.93 -5.57 -14.75
C SER A 430 44.28 -5.07 -16.14
#